data_AF-A0A352N5U5-F1
#
_entry.id   AF-A0A352N5U5-F1
#
_cell.length_a   1.000
_cell.length_b   1.000
_cell.length_c   1.000
_cell.angle_alpha   90.00
_cell.angle_beta   90.00
_cell.angle_gamma   90.00
#
_symmetry.space_group_name_H-M   'P 1'
#
loop_
_entity.id
_entity.type
_entity.pdbx_description
1 polymer ?
#
loop_
_entity_poly.entity_id
_entity_poly.type
_entity_poly.pdbx_seq_one_letter_code
_entity_poly.pdbx_strand_id
1 'polypeptide(L)'
;MRISIPIFLIAVFALSVNSADESKVPLRAKIEKIVIEKIDLQDARLSSAIILIKDLCKSADPEGKGINISFIAPKDDKGKAIDPVIKNEISLTKVPLKDLLRYVCDETGMNWKIDEFAVLIYPKNMALDKMETRKYPMAPGAVDIIEKEKK
;
A
#
# COMPACT_ATOMS: atom_id res chain seq x y z
N MET A 1 15.88 -56.60 40.83
CA MET A 1 14.59 -56.72 40.11
C MET A 1 14.49 -55.50 39.18
N ARG A 2 14.65 -55.72 37.87
CA ARG A 2 14.78 -54.67 36.84
C ARG A 2 13.38 -54.24 36.41
N ILE A 3 13.04 -52.95 36.56
CA ILE A 3 11.75 -52.40 36.13
C ILE A 3 11.91 -51.88 34.70
N SER A 4 11.23 -52.56 33.79
CA SER A 4 11.06 -52.26 32.38
C SER A 4 10.08 -51.08 32.23
N ILE A 5 10.48 -50.02 31.53
CA ILE A 5 9.60 -48.94 31.09
C ILE A 5 9.78 -48.77 29.59
N PRO A 6 8.82 -49.20 28.74
CA PRO A 6 8.78 -48.82 27.35
C PRO A 6 7.77 -47.67 27.20
N ILE A 7 8.25 -46.43 27.23
CA ILE A 7 7.43 -45.29 26.82
C ILE A 7 7.43 -45.22 25.31
N PHE A 8 6.24 -45.49 24.82
CA PHE A 8 5.76 -45.46 23.46
C PHE A 8 6.22 -44.22 22.69
N LEU A 9 6.82 -44.49 21.54
CA LEU A 9 6.90 -43.66 20.35
C LEU A 9 5.57 -42.92 20.10
N ILE A 10 5.54 -41.59 20.31
CA ILE A 10 4.59 -40.69 19.64
C ILE A 10 5.39 -39.60 18.96
N ALA A 11 5.40 -39.71 17.63
CA ALA A 11 5.85 -38.69 16.72
C ALA A 11 5.12 -37.37 17.00
N VAL A 12 5.86 -36.37 17.49
CA VAL A 12 5.53 -34.98 17.20
C VAL A 12 6.45 -34.56 16.08
N PHE A 13 5.98 -34.84 14.87
CA PHE A 13 6.43 -34.22 13.63
C PHE A 13 6.04 -32.74 13.73
N ALA A 14 6.80 -31.95 14.48
CA ALA A 14 6.72 -30.49 14.45
C ALA A 14 7.43 -30.00 13.19
N LEU A 15 6.81 -30.26 12.04
CA LEU A 15 6.99 -29.44 10.86
C LEU A 15 6.24 -28.13 11.11
N SER A 16 6.80 -27.25 11.94
CA SER A 16 6.33 -25.87 11.98
C SER A 16 7.08 -25.10 10.89
N VAL A 17 6.42 -25.11 9.73
CA VAL A 17 6.36 -24.03 8.73
C VAL A 17 7.45 -22.96 8.87
N ASN A 18 8.41 -23.15 7.98
CA ASN A 18 9.13 -22.14 7.21
C ASN A 18 8.47 -20.73 7.20
N SER A 19 9.18 -19.73 7.69
CA SER A 19 9.09 -18.36 7.17
C SER A 19 10.50 -17.82 7.03
N ALA A 20 11.10 -18.16 5.89
CA ALA A 20 12.23 -17.43 5.34
C ALA A 20 11.70 -16.10 4.76
N ASP A 21 11.37 -15.14 5.62
CA ASP A 21 11.22 -13.73 5.22
C ASP A 21 12.12 -12.88 6.13
N GLU A 22 13.42 -13.10 5.96
CA GLU A 22 14.47 -12.42 6.70
C GLU A 22 14.94 -11.22 5.87
N SER A 23 14.18 -10.11 5.96
CA SER A 23 14.63 -8.69 5.80
C SER A 23 13.61 -7.70 5.22
N LYS A 24 12.31 -8.03 5.12
CA LYS A 24 11.29 -7.00 4.91
C LYS A 24 10.66 -6.61 6.23
N VAL A 25 11.14 -5.54 6.84
CA VAL A 25 10.33 -4.85 7.86
C VAL A 25 8.98 -4.56 7.21
N PRO A 26 7.84 -5.02 7.77
CA PRO A 26 6.55 -4.81 7.15
C PRO A 26 6.35 -3.31 6.97
N LEU A 27 5.99 -2.87 5.76
CA LEU A 27 5.87 -1.45 5.40
C LEU A 27 5.07 -0.64 6.44
N ARG A 28 4.06 -1.28 7.03
CA ARG A 28 3.27 -0.75 8.15
C ARG A 28 4.12 -0.29 9.32
N ALA A 29 5.06 -1.12 9.78
CA ALA A 29 5.95 -0.77 10.89
C ALA A 29 6.91 0.38 10.53
N LYS A 30 7.26 0.52 9.25
CA LYS A 30 8.10 1.62 8.77
C LYS A 30 7.36 2.96 8.78
N ILE A 31 6.09 2.98 8.35
CA ILE A 31 5.23 4.16 8.38
C ILE A 31 4.96 4.64 9.81
N GLU A 32 4.90 3.74 10.78
CA GLU A 32 4.69 4.11 12.18
C GLU A 32 5.95 4.63 12.89
N LYS A 33 7.13 4.16 12.48
CA LYS A 33 8.41 4.56 13.09
C LYS A 33 8.98 5.86 12.54
N ILE A 34 8.69 6.21 11.28
CA ILE A 34 9.21 7.43 10.65
C ILE A 34 8.49 8.64 11.24
N VAL A 35 9.27 9.51 11.90
CA VAL A 35 8.81 10.79 12.44
C VAL A 35 9.39 11.90 11.58
N ILE A 36 8.51 12.77 11.08
CA ILE A 36 8.90 13.93 10.28
C ILE A 36 9.04 15.12 11.23
N GLU A 37 10.21 15.76 11.23
CA GLU A 37 10.53 16.86 12.16
C GLU A 37 9.66 18.08 11.94
N LYS A 38 9.51 18.50 10.68
CA LYS A 38 8.66 19.63 10.29
C LYS A 38 8.18 19.46 8.85
N ILE A 39 6.91 19.78 8.62
CA ILE A 39 6.36 19.95 7.29
C ILE A 39 5.40 21.14 7.27
N ASP A 40 5.58 21.99 6.27
CA ASP A 40 4.73 23.14 6.02
C ASP A 40 4.13 22.97 4.62
N LEU A 41 2.81 22.82 4.54
CA LEU A 41 2.06 22.73 3.29
C LEU A 41 1.09 23.92 3.23
N GLN A 42 1.28 24.80 2.25
CA GLN A 42 0.42 25.96 1.99
C GLN A 42 -0.11 25.88 0.56
N ASP A 43 -1.43 25.83 0.39
CA ASP A 43 -2.13 25.77 -0.90
C ASP A 43 -1.52 24.76 -1.90
N ALA A 44 -0.99 23.66 -1.37
CA ALA A 44 -0.26 22.69 -2.15
C ALA A 44 -1.22 21.75 -2.89
N ARG A 45 -0.90 21.46 -4.15
CA ARG A 45 -1.52 20.34 -4.86
C ARG A 45 -1.11 19.02 -4.21
N LEU A 46 -2.00 18.03 -4.18
CA LEU A 46 -1.72 16.72 -3.62
C LEU A 46 -0.49 16.09 -4.28
N SER A 47 -0.35 16.23 -5.60
CA SER A 47 0.84 15.77 -6.33
C SER A 47 2.15 16.36 -5.78
N SER A 48 2.18 17.67 -5.56
CA SER A 48 3.34 18.39 -5.00
C SER A 48 3.59 18.00 -3.55
N ALA A 49 2.54 17.91 -2.73
CA ALA A 49 2.64 17.49 -1.34
C ALA A 49 3.22 16.07 -1.21
N ILE A 50 2.81 15.13 -2.08
CA ILE A 50 3.34 13.77 -2.08
C ILE A 50 4.83 13.73 -2.43
N ILE A 51 5.29 14.57 -3.36
CA ILE A 51 6.71 14.65 -3.71
C ILE A 51 7.52 15.12 -2.49
N LEU A 52 7.08 16.19 -1.84
CA LEU A 52 7.73 16.70 -0.62
C LEU A 52 7.75 15.64 0.49
N ILE A 53 6.63 14.95 0.72
CA ILE A 53 6.55 13.87 1.71
C ILE A 53 7.51 12.73 1.36
N LYS A 54 7.64 12.36 0.07
CA LYS A 54 8.59 11.33 -0.36
C LYS A 54 10.03 11.73 -0.08
N ASP A 55 10.39 12.98 -0.34
CA ASP A 55 11.73 13.50 -0.08
C ASP A 55 12.04 13.48 1.42
N LEU A 56 11.11 13.95 2.25
CA LEU A 56 11.23 13.90 3.72
C LEU A 56 11.35 12.46 4.24
N CYS A 57 10.52 11.54 3.73
CA CYS A 57 10.60 10.12 4.09
C CYS A 57 11.93 9.50 3.71
N LYS A 58 12.52 9.89 2.58
CA LYS A 58 13.82 9.37 2.15
C LYS A 58 14.95 9.86 3.05
N SER A 59 14.89 11.11 3.51
CA SER A 59 15.87 11.67 4.45
C SER A 59 15.71 11.15 5.88
N ALA A 60 14.48 10.87 6.31
CA ALA A 60 14.19 10.36 7.65
C ALA A 60 14.35 8.83 7.79
N ASP A 61 14.49 8.10 6.68
CA ASP A 61 14.60 6.64 6.66
C ASP A 61 16.07 6.17 6.75
N PRO A 62 16.46 5.41 7.79
CA PRO A 62 17.81 4.86 7.93
C PRO A 62 18.22 3.93 6.78
N GLU A 63 17.26 3.29 6.11
CA GLU A 63 17.53 2.37 5.00
C GLU A 63 17.65 3.09 3.65
N GLY A 64 17.30 4.38 3.57
CA GLY A 64 17.34 5.19 2.34
C GLY A 64 16.46 4.70 1.19
N LYS A 65 15.64 3.66 1.41
CA LYS A 65 14.72 3.10 0.42
C LYS A 65 13.51 4.01 0.21
N GLY A 66 13.17 4.82 1.22
CA GLY A 66 11.98 5.65 1.19
C GLY A 66 10.71 4.81 1.15
N ILE A 67 9.56 5.46 0.97
CA ILE A 67 8.27 4.82 0.87
C ILE A 67 7.68 5.14 -0.50
N ASN A 68 7.25 4.11 -1.22
CA ASN A 68 6.55 4.33 -2.47
C ASN A 68 5.11 4.75 -2.17
N ILE A 69 4.74 5.95 -2.63
CA ILE A 69 3.40 6.52 -2.47
C ILE A 69 2.84 6.75 -3.86
N SER A 70 1.70 6.14 -4.16
CA SER A 70 0.95 6.33 -5.40
C SER A 70 -0.42 6.89 -5.08
N PHE A 71 -0.94 7.75 -5.95
CA PHE A 71 -2.28 8.28 -5.82
C PHE A 71 -3.05 8.12 -7.13
N ILE A 72 -4.34 7.86 -7.00
CA ILE A 72 -5.29 7.85 -8.10
C ILE A 72 -6.00 9.20 -8.07
N ALA A 73 -5.77 10.04 -9.08
CA ALA A 73 -6.44 11.32 -9.16
C ALA A 73 -7.97 11.13 -9.34
N PRO A 74 -8.81 11.86 -8.60
CA PRO A 74 -10.25 11.89 -8.87
C PRO A 74 -10.52 12.42 -10.28
N LYS A 75 -11.60 11.95 -10.91
CA LYS A 75 -12.03 12.41 -12.24
C LYS A 75 -13.25 13.31 -12.10
N ASP A 76 -13.31 14.38 -12.90
CA ASP A 76 -14.51 15.22 -13.04
C ASP A 76 -15.59 14.51 -13.87
N ASP A 77 -16.78 15.12 -13.97
CA ASP A 77 -17.90 14.62 -14.80
C ASP A 77 -17.54 14.51 -16.29
N LYS A 78 -16.44 15.14 -16.72
CA LYS A 78 -15.90 15.11 -18.08
C LYS A 78 -14.73 14.13 -18.23
N GLY A 79 -14.45 13.32 -17.20
CA GLY A 79 -13.38 12.34 -17.18
C GLY A 79 -11.95 12.90 -17.05
N LYS A 80 -11.79 14.21 -16.81
CA LYS A 80 -10.48 14.83 -16.57
C LYS A 80 -10.01 14.56 -15.15
N ALA A 81 -8.72 14.22 -15.02
CA ALA A 81 -8.08 14.10 -13.72
C ALA A 81 -8.02 15.47 -13.04
N ILE A 82 -8.60 15.57 -11.84
CA ILE A 82 -8.51 16.72 -10.96
C ILE A 82 -7.41 16.43 -9.95
N ASP A 83 -6.46 17.35 -9.79
CA ASP A 83 -5.49 17.30 -8.71
C ASP A 83 -6.08 18.02 -7.48
N PRO A 84 -6.36 17.31 -6.37
CA PRO A 84 -6.92 17.94 -5.17
C PRO A 84 -5.95 18.98 -4.61
N VAL A 85 -6.47 20.16 -4.29
CA VAL A 85 -5.70 21.21 -3.60
C VAL A 85 -6.01 21.13 -2.12
N ILE A 86 -4.97 21.12 -1.30
CA ILE A 86 -5.07 21.24 0.15
C ILE A 86 -5.44 22.69 0.43
N LYS A 87 -6.68 22.94 0.88
CA LYS A 87 -7.19 24.30 1.10
C LYS A 87 -6.69 24.93 2.40
N ASN A 88 -6.23 24.10 3.33
CA ASN A 88 -5.83 24.54 4.65
C ASN A 88 -4.30 24.59 4.73
N GLU A 89 -3.78 25.57 5.45
CA GLU A 89 -2.38 25.59 5.84
C GLU A 89 -2.12 24.51 6.89
N ILE A 90 -1.24 23.56 6.58
CA ILE A 90 -0.86 22.48 7.48
C ILE A 90 0.59 22.72 7.89
N SER A 91 0.77 23.20 9.13
CA SER A 91 2.08 23.28 9.79
C SER A 91 2.15 22.23 10.88
N LEU A 92 2.90 21.15 10.65
CA LEU A 92 3.02 20.03 11.57
C LEU A 92 4.47 19.83 11.99
N THR A 93 4.69 19.62 13.29
CA THR A 93 6.02 19.38 13.87
C THR A 93 6.05 18.07 14.65
N LYS A 94 7.08 17.26 14.42
CA LYS A 94 7.30 15.94 15.06
C LYS A 94 6.10 15.01 14.95
N VAL A 95 5.61 14.83 13.73
CA VAL A 95 4.42 14.01 13.46
C VAL A 95 4.84 12.70 12.78
N PRO A 96 4.32 11.55 13.21
CA PRO A 96 4.59 10.29 12.51
C PRO A 96 3.96 10.32 11.12
N LEU A 97 4.60 9.65 10.16
CA LEU A 97 4.13 9.65 8.77
C LEU A 97 2.68 9.16 8.63
N LYS A 98 2.25 8.21 9.47
CA LYS A 98 0.86 7.73 9.51
C LYS A 98 -0.14 8.87 9.72
N ASP A 99 0.13 9.74 10.69
CA ASP A 99 -0.79 10.82 11.06
C ASP A 99 -0.73 11.92 10.01
N LEU A 100 0.45 12.20 9.45
CA LEU A 100 0.60 13.14 8.34
C LEU A 100 -0.22 12.71 7.11
N LEU A 101 -0.12 11.43 6.72
CA LEU A 101 -0.90 10.88 5.60
C LEU A 101 -2.40 10.99 5.87
N ARG A 102 -2.83 10.73 7.10
CA ARG A 102 -4.22 10.88 7.52
C ARG A 102 -4.70 12.32 7.35
N TYR A 103 -3.96 13.31 7.89
CA TYR A 103 -4.34 14.72 7.76
C TYR A 103 -4.45 15.17 6.30
N VAL A 104 -3.47 14.82 5.47
CA VAL A 104 -3.50 15.17 4.03
C VAL A 104 -4.68 14.51 3.33
N CYS A 105 -4.99 13.26 3.65
CA CYS A 105 -6.15 12.57 3.07
C CYS A 105 -7.49 13.16 3.54
N ASP A 106 -7.59 13.53 4.82
CA ASP A 106 -8.80 14.12 5.40
C ASP A 106 -9.11 15.48 4.77
N GLU A 107 -8.09 16.32 4.57
CA GLU A 107 -8.20 17.63 3.92
C GLU A 107 -8.56 17.53 2.42
N THR A 108 -8.01 16.54 1.72
CA THR A 108 -8.29 16.33 0.28
C THR A 108 -9.54 15.50 0.01
N GLY A 109 -10.17 14.93 1.03
CA GLY A 109 -11.32 14.03 0.88
C GLY A 109 -10.98 12.68 0.24
N MET A 110 -9.72 12.25 0.36
CA MET A 110 -9.22 10.97 -0.17
C MET A 110 -9.17 9.91 0.92
N ASN A 111 -9.08 8.65 0.53
CA ASN A 111 -8.77 7.52 1.40
C ASN A 111 -7.39 6.96 1.05
N TRP A 112 -6.81 6.19 1.95
CA TRP A 112 -5.52 5.53 1.74
C TRP A 112 -5.57 4.07 2.19
N LYS A 113 -4.76 3.21 1.55
CA LYS A 113 -4.60 1.78 1.87
C LYS A 113 -3.11 1.47 1.87
N ILE A 114 -2.65 0.73 2.89
CA ILE A 114 -1.28 0.22 2.96
C ILE A 114 -1.26 -1.14 2.28
N ASP A 115 -0.50 -1.22 1.19
CA ASP A 115 -0.16 -2.47 0.52
C ASP A 115 1.21 -2.99 1.01
N GLU A 116 1.64 -4.15 0.52
CA GLU A 116 2.92 -4.75 0.93
C GLU A 116 4.12 -3.88 0.55
N PHE A 117 4.06 -3.19 -0.59
CA PHE A 117 5.18 -2.43 -1.16
C PHE A 117 4.94 -0.93 -1.30
N ALA A 118 3.70 -0.47 -1.16
CA ALA A 118 3.37 0.93 -1.38
C ALA A 118 2.16 1.39 -0.56
N VAL A 119 2.05 2.71 -0.40
CA VAL A 119 0.83 3.37 0.07
C VAL A 119 0.04 3.84 -1.15
N LEU A 120 -1.22 3.38 -1.26
CA LEU A 120 -2.14 3.78 -2.32
C LEU A 120 -3.17 4.77 -1.76
N ILE A 121 -3.23 5.96 -2.35
CA ILE A 121 -4.23 6.99 -2.07
C ILE A 121 -5.28 6.96 -3.18
N TYR A 122 -6.55 6.96 -2.83
CA TYR A 122 -7.67 6.81 -3.77
C TYR A 122 -8.86 7.68 -3.34
N PRO A 123 -9.71 8.14 -4.28
CA PRO A 123 -10.85 8.96 -3.93
C PRO A 123 -11.93 8.12 -3.23
N LYS A 124 -12.66 8.73 -2.27
CA LYS A 124 -13.72 8.05 -1.50
C LYS A 124 -14.83 7.42 -2.35
N ASN A 125 -15.02 7.93 -3.58
CA ASN A 125 -16.00 7.40 -4.53
C ASN A 125 -15.55 6.09 -5.23
N MET A 126 -14.30 5.66 -5.03
CA MET A 126 -13.76 4.47 -5.69
C MET A 126 -13.60 3.33 -4.67
N ALA A 127 -14.41 2.28 -4.81
CA ALA A 127 -14.21 1.03 -4.09
C ALA A 127 -13.11 0.21 -4.79
N LEU A 128 -11.98 0.01 -4.11
CA LEU A 128 -10.83 -0.74 -4.65
C LEU A 128 -11.12 -2.24 -4.80
N ASP A 129 -11.90 -2.81 -3.88
CA ASP A 129 -12.16 -4.25 -3.82
C ASP A 129 -13.46 -4.62 -4.58
N LYS A 130 -13.81 -3.86 -5.62
CA LYS A 130 -15.00 -4.11 -6.45
C LYS A 130 -14.68 -5.13 -7.55
N MET A 131 -15.18 -6.34 -7.41
CA MET A 131 -15.15 -7.34 -8.48
C MET A 131 -16.10 -6.91 -9.61
N GLU A 132 -15.56 -6.70 -10.82
CA GLU A 132 -16.36 -6.41 -12.01
C GLU A 132 -16.38 -7.61 -12.97
N THR A 133 -17.56 -8.14 -13.25
CA THR A 133 -17.76 -9.10 -14.35
C THR A 133 -18.02 -8.33 -15.64
N ARG A 134 -17.15 -8.48 -16.63
CA ARG A 134 -17.33 -7.91 -17.97
C ARG A 134 -17.68 -9.01 -18.96
N LYS A 135 -18.71 -8.75 -19.78
CA LYS A 135 -19.08 -9.63 -20.91
C LYS A 135 -18.59 -8.98 -22.19
N TYR A 136 -17.81 -9.72 -22.97
CA TYR A 136 -17.33 -9.29 -24.27
C TYR A 136 -17.91 -10.22 -25.33
N PRO A 137 -18.58 -9.71 -26.38
CA PRO A 137 -18.99 -10.55 -27.50
C PRO A 137 -17.73 -11.08 -28.20
N MET A 138 -17.72 -12.37 -28.50
CA MET A 138 -16.63 -13.05 -29.21
C MET A 138 -17.16 -13.64 -30.50
N ALA A 139 -16.35 -13.59 -31.56
CA ALA A 139 -16.67 -14.27 -32.81
C ALA A 139 -16.66 -15.80 -32.59
N PRO A 140 -17.56 -16.56 -33.24
CA PRO A 140 -17.52 -18.02 -33.21
C PRO A 140 -16.14 -18.55 -33.64
N GLY A 141 -15.58 -19.48 -32.87
CA GLY A 141 -14.27 -20.09 -33.14
C GLY A 141 -13.05 -19.31 -32.66
N ALA A 142 -13.20 -18.12 -32.05
CA ALA A 142 -12.09 -17.29 -31.59
C ALA A 142 -11.22 -17.91 -30.48
N VAL A 143 -11.72 -18.92 -29.76
CA VAL A 143 -10.97 -19.62 -28.70
C VAL A 143 -10.11 -20.73 -29.30
N ASP A 144 -10.61 -21.43 -30.33
CA ASP A 144 -9.96 -22.60 -30.94
C ASP A 144 -8.71 -22.23 -31.76
N ILE A 145 -8.65 -20.99 -32.28
CA ILE A 145 -7.49 -20.47 -33.03
C ILE A 145 -6.28 -20.22 -32.11
N ILE A 146 -6.49 -19.81 -30.86
CA ILE A 146 -5.41 -19.49 -29.91
C ILE A 146 -4.64 -20.77 -29.50
N GLU A 147 -5.31 -21.93 -29.48
CA GLU A 147 -4.66 -23.21 -29.16
C GLU A 147 -3.76 -23.75 -30.28
N LYS A 148 -4.04 -23.39 -31.54
CA LYS A 148 -3.24 -23.85 -32.69
C LYS A 148 -1.94 -23.08 -32.88
N GLU A 149 -1.86 -21.81 -32.46
CA GLU A 149 -0.64 -21.00 -32.58
C GLU A 149 0.38 -21.23 -31.46
N LYS A 150 0.00 -21.94 -30.39
CA LYS A 150 0.90 -22.28 -29.27
C LYS A 150 1.65 -23.61 -29.46
N LYS A 151 1.53 -24.25 -30.62
CA LYS A 151 2.20 -25.53 -30.94
C LYS A 151 3.14 -25.34 -32.12
#